data_AF-A0AAV6YTL0-F1
#
_entry.id   AF-A0AAV6YTL0-F1
#
_cell.length_a   1.000
_cell.length_b   1.000
_cell.length_c   1.000
_cell.angle_alpha   90.00
_cell.angle_beta   90.00
_cell.angle_gamma   90.00
#
_symmetry.space_group_name_H-M   'P 1'
#
loop_
_entity.id
_entity.type
_entity.pdbx_description
1 polymer ?
#
loop_
_entity_poly.entity_id
_entity_poly.type
_entity_poly.pdbx_seq_one_letter_code
_entity_poly.pdbx_strand_id
1 'polypeptide(L)'
;GLCLRCYYYKGLPDHAPKEQQVQSCEGADHYCSSSYVTYSGWLQGGVLTKGCSSGSACNQTQTGSLKNIKTNHTMLCCDHDLCNKDLVPDLGADSRTECWACNGQPLACAGKDLPSLICEPSQKSCVEVSITNALSKDVTRTMIKSCSNSSSCPAVSAFSNGKKPLSYASSYHCCTGSHCNGGHFTGETP
;
A
#
# COMPACT_ATOMS: atom_id res chain seq x y z
N GLY A 1 -44.93 -0.66 -6.52
CA GLY A 1 -43.72 0.16 -6.58
C GLY A 1 -42.61 -0.71 -7.12
N LEU A 2 -41.76 -0.18 -8.00
CA LEU A 2 -40.59 -0.91 -8.49
C LEU A 2 -39.60 -1.07 -7.32
N CYS A 3 -39.18 -2.30 -7.09
CA CYS A 3 -38.24 -2.67 -6.05
C CYS A 3 -36.83 -2.48 -6.61
N LEU A 4 -36.07 -1.52 -6.07
CA LEU A 4 -34.71 -1.20 -6.53
C LEU A 4 -33.79 -2.42 -6.32
N ARG A 5 -33.02 -2.81 -7.33
CA ARG A 5 -32.02 -3.89 -7.21
C ARG A 5 -30.63 -3.31 -7.08
N CYS A 6 -29.81 -3.85 -6.19
CA CYS A 6 -28.44 -3.38 -5.95
C CYS A 6 -27.46 -4.54 -5.86
N TYR A 7 -26.18 -4.24 -6.06
CA TYR A 7 -25.10 -5.16 -5.71
C TYR A 7 -24.85 -5.16 -4.21
N TYR A 8 -24.61 -6.35 -3.66
CA TYR A 8 -24.24 -6.62 -2.28
C TYR A 8 -22.87 -7.26 -2.26
N TYR A 9 -22.01 -6.72 -1.41
CA TYR A 9 -20.64 -7.18 -1.27
C TYR A 9 -20.09 -6.77 0.10
N LYS A 10 -19.19 -7.57 0.65
CA LYS A 10 -18.39 -7.22 1.83
C LYS A 10 -17.04 -7.90 1.75
N GLY A 11 -15.97 -7.12 1.55
CA GLY A 11 -14.62 -7.65 1.46
C GLY A 11 -13.64 -6.66 0.86
N LEU A 12 -12.60 -7.16 0.20
CA LEU A 12 -11.60 -6.32 -0.46
C LEU A 12 -12.11 -5.77 -1.80
N PRO A 13 -11.79 -4.52 -2.17
CA PRO A 13 -12.29 -3.91 -3.41
C PRO A 13 -12.00 -4.69 -4.70
N ASP A 14 -10.83 -5.33 -4.78
CA ASP A 14 -10.34 -6.09 -5.93
C ASP A 14 -11.10 -7.41 -6.17
N HIS A 15 -11.71 -7.96 -5.14
CA HIS A 15 -12.55 -9.16 -5.20
C HIS A 15 -13.99 -8.85 -5.61
N ALA A 16 -14.46 -7.62 -5.37
CA ALA A 16 -15.85 -7.22 -5.60
C ALA A 16 -16.37 -7.54 -7.01
N PRO A 17 -15.61 -7.37 -8.12
CA PRO A 17 -16.12 -7.70 -9.46
C PRO A 17 -16.55 -9.17 -9.64
N LYS A 18 -15.96 -10.10 -8.87
CA LYS A 18 -16.21 -11.55 -8.97
C LYS A 18 -17.19 -12.07 -7.92
N GLU A 19 -17.26 -11.40 -6.78
CA GLU A 19 -17.95 -11.91 -5.59
C GLU A 19 -19.25 -11.16 -5.25
N GLN A 20 -19.51 -10.01 -5.88
CA GLN A 20 -20.74 -9.26 -5.64
C GLN A 20 -21.99 -9.99 -6.13
N GLN A 21 -23.07 -9.90 -5.36
CA GLN A 21 -24.35 -10.54 -5.64
C GLN A 21 -25.44 -9.50 -5.86
N VAL A 22 -26.44 -9.81 -6.68
CA VAL A 22 -27.60 -8.92 -6.89
C VAL A 22 -28.69 -9.27 -5.89
N GLN A 23 -29.21 -8.26 -5.19
CA GLN A 23 -30.34 -8.41 -4.28
C GLN A 23 -31.27 -7.18 -4.37
N SER A 24 -32.56 -7.41 -4.13
CA SER A 24 -33.58 -6.35 -4.11
C SER A 24 -33.58 -5.63 -2.76
N CYS A 25 -33.70 -4.30 -2.78
CA CYS A 25 -33.86 -3.48 -1.58
C CYS A 25 -35.25 -3.66 -0.98
N GLU A 26 -35.34 -3.82 0.34
CA GLU A 26 -36.61 -3.97 1.03
C GLU A 26 -36.94 -2.73 1.89
N GLY A 27 -38.23 -2.47 2.10
CA GLY A 27 -38.67 -1.41 3.01
C GLY A 27 -38.43 0.02 2.49
N ALA A 28 -37.78 0.84 3.31
CA ALA A 28 -37.56 2.28 3.07
C ALA A 28 -36.26 2.59 2.29
N ASP A 29 -35.55 1.56 1.83
CA ASP A 29 -34.30 1.75 1.11
C ASP A 29 -34.59 2.09 -0.36
N HIS A 30 -34.25 3.32 -0.72
CA HIS A 30 -34.48 3.88 -2.05
C HIS A 30 -33.19 4.14 -2.83
N TYR A 31 -32.04 3.75 -2.27
CA TYR A 31 -30.73 3.95 -2.89
C TYR A 31 -29.88 2.69 -2.83
N CYS A 32 -29.12 2.43 -3.89
CA CYS A 32 -27.96 1.57 -3.81
C CYS A 32 -26.81 2.36 -3.19
N SER A 33 -26.02 1.69 -2.35
CA SER A 33 -24.89 2.27 -1.66
C SER A 33 -23.62 1.48 -1.96
N SER A 34 -22.50 2.20 -1.94
CA SER A 34 -21.18 1.62 -1.78
C SER A 34 -20.41 2.44 -0.76
N SER A 35 -19.88 1.78 0.26
CA SER A 35 -19.11 2.40 1.31
C SER A 35 -17.77 1.71 1.49
N TYR A 36 -16.75 2.51 1.75
CA TYR A 36 -15.39 2.03 1.96
C TYR A 36 -14.90 2.49 3.32
N VAL A 37 -14.56 1.52 4.17
CA VAL A 37 -14.05 1.74 5.52
C VAL A 37 -12.57 1.41 5.52
N THR A 38 -11.71 2.39 5.82
CA THR A 38 -10.28 2.16 6.03
C THR A 38 -9.93 2.19 7.49
N TYR A 39 -8.92 1.41 7.84
CA TYR A 39 -8.33 1.31 9.17
C TYR A 39 -6.85 1.68 9.06
N SER A 40 -6.38 2.47 10.02
CA SER A 40 -4.97 2.85 10.15
C SER A 40 -4.47 2.59 11.57
N GLY A 41 -3.15 2.46 11.75
CA GLY A 41 -2.54 2.05 13.02
C GLY A 41 -2.15 0.57 12.99
N TRP A 42 -2.48 -0.18 14.04
CA TRP A 42 -2.20 -1.62 14.15
C TRP A 42 -3.06 -2.51 13.24
N LEU A 43 -4.24 -2.03 12.84
CA LEU A 43 -5.09 -2.64 11.82
C LEU A 43 -5.00 -1.75 10.58
N GLN A 44 -4.26 -2.21 9.57
CA GLN A 44 -4.12 -1.53 8.29
C GLN A 44 -4.93 -2.27 7.23
N GLY A 45 -5.69 -1.52 6.45
CA GLY A 45 -6.45 -2.07 5.32
C GLY A 45 -7.77 -1.34 5.12
N GLY A 46 -8.59 -1.87 4.23
CA GLY A 46 -9.93 -1.36 4.01
C GLY A 46 -10.91 -2.44 3.60
N VAL A 47 -12.18 -2.18 3.88
CA VAL A 47 -13.29 -3.06 3.54
C VAL A 47 -14.28 -2.28 2.71
N LEU A 48 -14.60 -2.80 1.53
CA LEU A 48 -15.68 -2.34 0.69
C LEU A 48 -16.96 -3.07 1.09
N THR A 49 -18.01 -2.29 1.34
CA THR A 49 -19.36 -2.81 1.48
C THR A 49 -20.27 -2.20 0.43
N LYS A 50 -21.14 -3.01 -0.15
CA LYS A 50 -22.19 -2.59 -1.09
C LYS A 50 -23.53 -3.14 -0.59
N GLY A 51 -24.61 -2.41 -0.84
CA GLY A 51 -25.96 -2.85 -0.49
C GLY A 51 -26.98 -1.73 -0.68
N CYS A 52 -28.11 -1.82 0.01
CA CYS A 52 -29.16 -0.81 0.00
C CYS A 52 -29.01 0.20 1.15
N SER A 53 -29.55 1.41 0.97
CA SER A 53 -29.49 2.50 1.96
C SER A 53 -30.71 3.42 1.85
N SER A 54 -31.03 4.06 2.97
CA SER A 54 -32.08 5.08 3.10
C SER A 54 -31.68 6.47 2.59
N GLY A 55 -30.41 6.68 2.24
CA GLY A 55 -29.94 7.97 1.71
C GLY A 55 -29.23 8.88 2.72
N SER A 56 -29.48 8.69 4.02
CA SER A 56 -29.09 9.65 5.08
C SER A 56 -27.58 9.91 5.23
N ALA A 57 -26.73 8.92 4.89
CA ALA A 57 -25.28 9.00 4.97
C ALA A 57 -24.59 9.10 3.59
N CYS A 58 -25.35 9.35 2.52
CA CYS A 58 -24.83 9.35 1.16
C CYS A 58 -23.94 10.56 0.87
N ASN A 59 -22.87 10.32 0.11
CA ASN A 59 -21.84 11.30 -0.26
C ASN A 59 -21.17 11.97 0.95
N GLN A 60 -21.10 11.25 2.07
CA GLN A 60 -20.46 11.72 3.30
C GLN A 60 -19.23 10.87 3.61
N THR A 61 -18.25 11.53 4.23
CA THR A 61 -17.08 10.89 4.81
C THR A 61 -17.11 11.11 6.31
N GLN A 62 -17.10 10.03 7.08
CA GLN A 62 -17.07 10.04 8.53
C GLN A 62 -15.73 9.51 9.01
N THR A 63 -15.04 10.33 9.79
CA THR A 63 -13.79 9.94 10.45
C THR A 63 -14.06 9.60 11.91
N GLY A 64 -13.55 8.47 12.35
CA GLY A 64 -13.63 7.99 13.72
C GLY A 64 -12.26 7.62 14.27
N SER A 65 -12.18 7.47 15.58
CA SER A 65 -11.00 6.92 16.25
C SER A 65 -11.43 5.92 17.30
N LEU A 66 -10.92 4.69 17.19
CA LEU A 66 -11.14 3.59 18.13
C LEU A 66 -9.79 3.22 18.74
N LYS A 67 -9.52 3.73 19.95
CA LYS A 67 -8.21 3.61 20.63
C LYS A 67 -7.09 4.14 19.71
N ASN A 68 -6.23 3.24 19.23
CA ASN A 68 -5.09 3.53 18.35
C ASN A 68 -5.40 3.29 16.86
N ILE A 69 -6.67 3.11 16.50
CA ILE A 69 -7.14 2.96 15.12
C ILE A 69 -7.82 4.24 14.70
N LYS A 70 -7.39 4.87 13.60
CA LYS A 70 -8.24 5.85 12.93
C LYS A 70 -9.02 5.15 11.83
N THR A 71 -10.31 5.36 11.81
CA THR A 71 -11.23 4.81 10.81
C THR A 71 -11.71 5.93 9.91
N ASN A 72 -11.66 5.73 8.60
CA ASN A 72 -12.30 6.63 7.66
C ASN A 72 -13.37 5.87 6.88
N HIS A 73 -14.60 6.36 6.91
CA HIS A 73 -15.75 5.72 6.30
C HIS A 73 -16.39 6.68 5.30
N THR A 74 -16.22 6.40 4.00
CA THR A 74 -16.89 7.16 2.94
C THR A 74 -18.01 6.32 2.35
N MET A 75 -19.18 6.92 2.14
CA MET A 75 -20.32 6.28 1.48
C MET A 75 -20.75 7.09 0.26
N LEU A 76 -20.94 6.39 -0.86
CA LEU A 76 -21.56 6.91 -2.08
C LEU A 76 -22.87 6.19 -2.33
N CYS A 77 -23.81 6.89 -2.96
CA CYS A 77 -25.11 6.31 -3.29
C CYS A 77 -25.59 6.70 -4.69
N CYS A 78 -26.48 5.90 -5.23
CA CYS A 78 -27.14 6.09 -6.50
C CYS A 78 -28.55 5.46 -6.45
N ASP A 79 -29.44 5.85 -7.37
CA ASP A 79 -30.90 5.70 -7.22
C ASP A 79 -31.56 4.86 -8.33
N HIS A 80 -30.78 4.12 -9.11
CA HIS A 80 -31.28 3.27 -10.19
C HIS A 80 -30.74 1.85 -10.11
N ASP A 81 -31.43 0.91 -10.76
CA ASP A 81 -31.11 -0.51 -10.69
C ASP A 81 -29.63 -0.79 -11.00
N LEU A 82 -28.98 -1.48 -10.06
CA LEU A 82 -27.62 -2.01 -10.17
C LEU A 82 -26.53 -0.93 -10.35
N CYS A 83 -26.87 0.32 -10.04
CA CYS A 83 -25.99 1.47 -10.24
C CYS A 83 -24.70 1.42 -9.41
N ASN A 84 -24.71 0.67 -8.30
CA ASN A 84 -23.55 0.54 -7.43
C ASN A 84 -22.55 -0.53 -7.88
N LYS A 85 -22.63 -1.05 -9.11
CA LYS A 85 -21.68 -2.05 -9.65
C LYS A 85 -20.23 -1.58 -9.55
N ASP A 86 -19.93 -0.48 -10.23
CA ASP A 86 -18.59 0.09 -10.35
C ASP A 86 -18.40 1.29 -9.40
N LEU A 87 -19.43 1.60 -8.61
CA LEU A 87 -19.37 2.64 -7.59
C LEU A 87 -18.47 2.18 -6.45
N VAL A 88 -17.26 2.76 -6.37
CA VAL A 88 -16.33 2.58 -5.26
C VAL A 88 -15.96 3.97 -4.78
N PRO A 89 -16.14 4.30 -3.47
CA PRO A 89 -15.70 5.59 -2.95
C PRO A 89 -14.20 5.80 -3.18
N ASP A 90 -13.87 6.83 -3.96
CA ASP A 90 -12.50 7.32 -4.07
C ASP A 90 -12.17 8.03 -2.75
N LEU A 91 -11.28 7.44 -1.95
CA LEU A 91 -10.79 8.09 -0.73
C LEU A 91 -9.74 9.18 -1.03
N GLY A 92 -9.57 9.51 -2.31
CA GLY A 92 -8.36 10.11 -2.83
C GLY A 92 -7.29 9.04 -2.99
N ALA A 93 -6.26 9.34 -3.78
CA ALA A 93 -5.04 8.55 -3.81
C ALA A 93 -4.61 8.31 -2.36
N ASP A 94 -4.45 7.04 -2.00
CA ASP A 94 -3.81 6.69 -0.74
C ASP A 94 -2.45 7.39 -0.75
N SER A 95 -2.34 8.52 -0.04
CA SER A 95 -1.14 9.37 -0.05
C SER A 95 0.09 8.66 0.54
N ARG A 96 -0.10 7.42 0.99
CA ARG A 96 0.95 6.52 1.43
C ARG A 96 1.83 6.18 0.24
N THR A 97 3.10 6.48 0.40
CA THR A 97 4.13 6.12 -0.57
C THR A 97 4.17 4.61 -0.72
N GLU A 98 4.18 4.11 -1.94
CA GLU A 98 4.46 2.70 -2.22
C GLU A 98 5.93 2.55 -2.62
N CYS A 99 6.60 1.49 -2.19
CA CYS A 99 8.00 1.25 -2.53
C CYS A 99 8.19 -0.18 -3.03
N TRP A 100 9.15 -0.40 -3.92
CA TRP A 100 9.56 -1.76 -4.25
C TRP A 100 10.20 -2.43 -3.04
N ALA A 101 9.93 -3.72 -2.89
CA ALA A 101 10.37 -4.56 -1.79
C ALA A 101 11.26 -5.69 -2.31
N CYS A 102 12.43 -5.86 -1.72
CA CYS A 102 13.25 -7.03 -1.97
C CYS A 102 14.28 -7.23 -0.85
N ASN A 103 14.77 -8.46 -0.71
CA ASN A 103 15.92 -8.80 0.10
C ASN A 103 16.64 -9.98 -0.54
N GLY A 104 17.85 -9.78 -1.07
CA GLY A 104 18.58 -10.85 -1.73
C GLY A 104 19.77 -10.37 -2.54
N GLN A 105 20.19 -11.20 -3.51
CA GLN A 105 21.29 -10.84 -4.39
C GLN A 105 20.91 -9.68 -5.34
N PRO A 106 21.88 -8.87 -5.80
CA PRO A 106 21.61 -7.71 -6.63
C PRO A 106 20.74 -7.97 -7.87
N LEU A 107 20.96 -9.10 -8.56
CA LEU A 107 20.18 -9.47 -9.73
C LEU A 107 18.72 -9.78 -9.42
N ALA A 108 18.43 -10.41 -8.27
CA ALA A 108 17.07 -10.70 -7.83
C ALA A 108 16.34 -9.47 -7.28
N CYS A 109 17.10 -8.43 -6.94
CA CYS A 109 16.64 -7.13 -6.44
C CYS A 109 16.68 -6.04 -7.52
N ALA A 110 16.91 -6.41 -8.77
CA ALA A 110 17.03 -5.47 -9.89
C ALA A 110 15.69 -5.33 -10.62
N GLY A 111 15.45 -4.13 -11.18
CA GLY A 111 14.31 -3.86 -12.05
C GLY A 111 13.04 -3.39 -11.33
N LYS A 112 11.95 -3.34 -12.11
CA LYS A 112 10.64 -2.78 -11.72
C LYS A 112 9.56 -3.85 -11.51
N ASP A 113 9.87 -5.13 -11.70
CA ASP A 113 8.94 -6.25 -11.53
C ASP A 113 9.03 -6.86 -10.12
N LEU A 114 9.41 -6.05 -9.13
CA LEU A 114 9.51 -6.45 -7.73
C LEU A 114 8.13 -6.37 -7.06
N PRO A 115 7.87 -7.10 -5.98
CA PRO A 115 6.68 -6.85 -5.17
C PRO A 115 6.73 -5.43 -4.60
N SER A 116 5.58 -4.75 -4.53
CA SER A 116 5.46 -3.45 -3.88
C SER A 116 4.99 -3.59 -2.42
N LEU A 117 5.35 -2.59 -1.61
CA LEU A 117 4.90 -2.48 -0.22
C LEU A 117 4.40 -1.06 0.04
N ILE A 118 3.25 -0.94 0.73
CA ILE A 118 2.68 0.36 1.12
C ILE A 118 3.40 0.81 2.41
N CYS A 119 4.00 1.99 2.39
CA CYS A 119 4.73 2.52 3.54
C CYS A 119 3.80 2.87 4.70
N GLU A 120 4.33 2.74 5.92
CA GLU A 120 3.67 3.30 7.10
C GLU A 120 3.60 4.84 7.01
N PRO A 121 2.62 5.50 7.68
CA PRO A 121 2.50 6.96 7.65
C PRO A 121 3.75 7.72 8.11
N SER A 122 4.61 7.10 8.92
CA SER A 122 5.89 7.64 9.40
C SER A 122 7.02 7.50 8.38
N GLN A 123 6.87 6.63 7.37
CA GLN A 123 7.88 6.29 6.37
C GLN A 123 7.53 6.99 5.05
N LYS A 124 8.11 8.17 4.83
CA LYS A 124 7.78 9.05 3.69
C LYS A 124 8.70 8.86 2.48
N SER A 125 9.57 7.86 2.51
CA SER A 125 10.59 7.65 1.49
C SER A 125 10.79 6.18 1.20
N CYS A 126 11.21 5.87 -0.03
CA CYS A 126 11.74 4.56 -0.37
C CYS A 126 13.25 4.53 -0.14
N VAL A 127 13.77 3.37 0.23
CA VAL A 127 15.19 3.14 0.44
C VAL A 127 15.69 1.97 -0.39
N GLU A 128 16.94 2.08 -0.80
CA GLU A 128 17.76 1.00 -1.34
C GLU A 128 19.03 0.89 -0.48
N VAL A 129 19.33 -0.32 -0.02
CA VAL A 129 20.51 -0.61 0.81
C VAL A 129 21.34 -1.65 0.08
N SER A 130 22.61 -1.32 -0.18
CA SER A 130 23.60 -2.28 -0.64
C SER A 130 24.52 -2.64 0.51
N ILE A 131 24.73 -3.93 0.76
CA ILE A 131 25.62 -4.45 1.79
C ILE A 131 26.64 -5.33 1.09
N THR A 132 27.92 -4.98 1.20
CA THR A 132 29.04 -5.77 0.72
C THR A 132 29.80 -6.32 1.92
N ASN A 133 29.88 -7.66 2.02
CA ASN A 133 30.71 -8.34 3.00
C ASN A 133 31.88 -9.01 2.29
N ALA A 134 33.10 -8.79 2.77
CA ALA A 134 34.27 -9.55 2.33
C ALA A 134 34.82 -10.33 3.52
N LEU A 135 34.30 -11.53 3.72
CA LEU A 135 34.84 -12.51 4.66
C LEU A 135 35.81 -13.37 3.87
N SER A 136 37.11 -13.05 3.92
CA SER A 136 38.20 -13.70 3.16
C SER A 136 38.20 -13.39 1.65
N LYS A 137 38.48 -14.37 0.77
CA LYS A 137 38.48 -14.21 -0.70
C LYS A 137 37.07 -14.10 -1.29
N ASP A 138 36.03 -14.42 -0.51
CA ASP A 138 34.65 -14.38 -0.96
C ASP A 138 34.01 -13.03 -0.65
N VAL A 139 33.55 -12.37 -1.72
CA VAL A 139 32.79 -11.12 -1.64
C VAL A 139 31.33 -11.44 -1.86
N THR A 140 30.50 -11.18 -0.86
CA THR A 140 29.04 -11.32 -0.96
C THR A 140 28.39 -9.94 -0.98
N ARG A 141 27.41 -9.77 -1.86
CA ARG A 141 26.60 -8.56 -1.96
C ARG A 141 25.15 -8.90 -1.71
N THR A 142 24.51 -8.15 -0.83
CA THR A 142 23.08 -8.23 -0.53
C THR A 142 22.44 -6.88 -0.78
N MET A 143 21.26 -6.89 -1.36
CA MET A 143 20.44 -5.73 -1.64
C MET A 143 19.15 -5.81 -0.86
N ILE A 144 18.71 -4.66 -0.33
CA ILE A 144 17.42 -4.51 0.33
C ILE A 144 16.72 -3.30 -0.28
N LYS A 145 15.45 -3.45 -0.64
CA LYS A 145 14.56 -2.34 -1.02
C LYS A 145 13.37 -2.32 -0.08
N SER A 146 13.02 -1.15 0.45
CA SER A 146 11.95 -1.02 1.44
C SER A 146 11.45 0.42 1.58
N CYS A 147 10.54 0.66 2.52
CA CYS A 147 10.18 1.97 3.04
C CYS A 147 11.14 2.43 4.14
N SER A 148 11.32 3.74 4.25
CA SER A 148 12.24 4.37 5.20
C SER A 148 11.65 5.66 5.77
N ASN A 149 11.98 5.89 7.04
CA ASN A 149 11.73 7.14 7.77
C ASN A 149 13.01 8.00 7.92
N SER A 150 14.13 7.55 7.35
CA SER A 150 15.46 7.94 7.80
C SER A 150 15.81 9.37 7.39
N SER A 151 16.08 10.22 8.39
CA SER A 151 16.77 11.51 8.23
C SER A 151 18.26 11.35 7.87
N SER A 152 18.78 10.13 7.90
CA SER A 152 20.19 9.80 7.74
C SER A 152 20.50 9.25 6.35
N CYS A 153 19.75 9.66 5.33
CA CYS A 153 19.86 9.14 3.97
C CYS A 153 20.00 10.29 2.96
N PRO A 154 20.93 10.24 1.99
CA PRO A 154 21.87 9.14 1.72
C PRO A 154 22.98 9.02 2.77
N ALA A 155 23.48 7.81 2.99
CA ALA A 155 24.60 7.55 3.89
C ALA A 155 25.46 6.38 3.39
N VAL A 156 26.68 6.32 3.89
CA VAL A 156 27.59 5.20 3.69
C VAL A 156 28.18 4.85 5.04
N SER A 157 28.24 3.56 5.35
CA SER A 157 28.97 3.07 6.52
C SER A 157 29.93 1.97 6.07
N ALA A 158 31.14 1.97 6.60
CA ALA A 158 32.14 0.98 6.27
C ALA A 158 32.93 0.60 7.50
N PHE A 159 33.25 -0.68 7.61
CA PHE A 159 34.07 -1.22 8.68
C PHE A 159 35.17 -2.10 8.08
N SER A 160 36.40 -1.86 8.55
CA SER A 160 37.56 -2.68 8.23
C SER A 160 38.28 -3.05 9.53
N ASN A 161 38.65 -4.32 9.66
CA ASN A 161 39.51 -4.80 10.74
C ASN A 161 41.02 -4.68 10.38
N GLY A 162 41.36 -3.87 9.37
CA GLY A 162 42.74 -3.67 8.90
C GLY A 162 43.28 -4.79 7.99
N LYS A 163 42.51 -5.84 7.71
CA LYS A 163 42.84 -6.87 6.72
C LYS A 163 42.18 -6.51 5.38
N LYS A 164 42.92 -6.63 4.27
CA LYS A 164 42.35 -6.56 2.91
C LYS A 164 41.80 -7.95 2.53
N PRO A 165 40.63 -8.05 1.88
CA PRO A 165 39.68 -7.00 1.51
C PRO A 165 38.79 -6.49 2.68
N LEU A 166 38.18 -5.32 2.48
CA LEU A 166 37.33 -4.59 3.43
C LEU A 166 36.19 -5.47 3.97
N SER A 167 36.11 -5.66 5.30
CA SER A 167 35.25 -6.69 5.89
C SER A 167 33.75 -6.43 5.69
N TYR A 168 33.34 -5.16 5.70
CA TYR A 168 31.94 -4.75 5.60
C TYR A 168 31.80 -3.33 5.03
N ALA A 169 30.91 -3.14 4.06
CA ALA A 169 30.45 -1.82 3.62
C ALA A 169 28.94 -1.83 3.38
N SER A 170 28.26 -0.76 3.75
CA SER A 170 26.87 -0.51 3.38
C SER A 170 26.67 0.88 2.82
N SER A 171 25.84 0.98 1.78
CA SER A 171 25.41 2.25 1.20
C SER A 171 23.88 2.32 1.20
N TYR A 172 23.37 3.52 1.48
CA TYR A 172 21.94 3.82 1.60
C TYR A 172 21.60 4.91 0.59
N HIS A 173 20.64 4.62 -0.29
CA HIS A 173 20.04 5.60 -1.20
C HIS A 173 18.57 5.73 -0.88
N CYS A 174 18.05 6.96 -0.78
CA CYS A 174 16.64 7.21 -0.55
C CYS A 174 16.06 8.15 -1.59
N CYS A 175 14.77 8.00 -1.83
CA CYS A 175 14.03 8.84 -2.75
C CYS A 175 12.59 9.03 -2.24
N THR A 176 11.95 10.08 -2.73
CA THR A 176 10.56 10.42 -2.39
C THR A 176 9.65 10.15 -3.59
N GLY A 177 8.46 9.63 -3.32
CA GLY A 177 7.47 9.28 -4.34
C GLY A 177 7.35 7.77 -4.54
N SER A 178 6.17 7.33 -5.00
CA SER A 178 5.89 5.91 -5.12
C SER A 178 6.79 5.24 -6.16
N HIS A 179 7.32 4.06 -5.82
CA HIS A 179 8.16 3.21 -6.66
C HIS A 179 9.45 3.89 -7.15
N CYS A 180 9.89 4.96 -6.48
CA CYS A 180 11.09 5.70 -6.86
C CYS A 180 12.38 4.88 -6.70
N ASN A 181 12.36 3.84 -5.85
CA ASN A 181 13.46 2.91 -5.64
C ASN A 181 13.49 1.80 -6.72
N GLY A 182 13.21 2.14 -7.97
CA GLY A 182 13.24 1.21 -9.10
C GLY A 182 14.60 1.12 -9.80
N GLY A 183 15.64 1.74 -9.23
CA GLY A 183 16.96 1.83 -9.83
C GLY A 183 17.64 0.47 -10.00
N HIS A 184 18.49 0.37 -11.03
CA HIS A 184 19.48 -0.71 -11.11
C HIS A 184 20.70 -0.29 -10.31
N PHE A 185 21.10 -1.13 -9.35
CA PHE A 185 22.41 -0.99 -8.73
C PHE A 185 23.48 -1.33 -9.78
N THR A 186 24.06 -0.31 -10.39
CA THR A 186 25.31 -0.46 -11.15
C THR A 186 26.37 -0.82 -10.12
N GLY A 187 26.80 -2.08 -10.14
CA GLY A 187 27.86 -2.58 -9.27
C GLY A 187 29.23 -2.00 -9.63
N GLU A 188 29.35 -0.69 -9.86
CA GLU A 188 30.61 -0.02 -10.09
C GLU A 188 31.42 -0.01 -8.79
N THR A 189 32.35 -0.96 -8.78
CA THR A 189 33.54 -1.04 -7.93
C THR A 189 34.24 0.33 -7.82
N PRO A 190 34.81 0.67 -6.65
CA PRO A 190 36.05 1.45 -6.63
C PRO A 190 37.19 0.66 -7.27
#